data_AF-A0A392T9A2-F1
#
_entry.id   AF-A0A392T9A2-F1
#
_cell.length_a   1.000
_cell.length_b   1.000
_cell.length_c   1.000
_cell.angle_alpha   90.00
_cell.angle_beta   90.00
_cell.angle_gamma   90.00
#
_symmetry.space_group_name_H-M   'P 1'
#
loop_
_entity.id
_entity.type
_entity.pdbx_description
1 polymer ?
#
loop_
_entity_poly.entity_id
_entity_poly.type
_entity_poly.pdbx_seq_one_letter_code
_entity_poly.pdbx_strand_id
1 'polypeptide(L)'
;EGLEDRVRVLEDKLKESEGKSTEDVVTEEERAVDRAGVYAGLSRAMLVYKIFELNDTMLETASSQIHNAVTQIHALNAGMELNMEGLDEEKE
;
A
#
# COMPACT_ATOMS: atom_id res chain seq x y z
N GLU A 1 3.36 27.15 -45.87
CA GLU A 1 3.19 25.74 -45.47
C GLU A 1 1.77 25.30 -45.74
N GLY A 2 1.61 24.12 -46.33
CA GLY A 2 0.30 23.52 -46.60
C GLY A 2 -0.26 22.80 -45.37
N LEU A 3 -1.54 22.42 -45.45
CA LEU A 3 -2.17 21.58 -44.41
C LEU A 3 -1.44 20.23 -44.25
N GLU A 4 -0.91 19.68 -45.34
CA GLU A 4 -0.15 18.42 -45.36
C GLU A 4 1.15 18.51 -44.54
N ASP A 5 1.86 19.64 -44.61
CA ASP A 5 3.09 19.86 -43.83
C ASP A 5 2.77 19.89 -42.34
N ARG A 6 1.64 20.52 -41.97
CA ARG A 6 1.19 20.62 -40.58
C ARG A 6 0.75 19.26 -40.02
N VAL A 7 0.08 18.44 -40.83
CA VAL A 7 -0.30 17.07 -40.45
C VAL A 7 0.95 16.23 -40.18
N ARG A 8 1.94 16.29 -41.08
CA ARG A 8 3.20 15.56 -40.92
C ARG A 8 3.95 15.94 -39.65
N VAL A 9 4.04 17.24 -39.35
CA VAL A 9 4.67 17.72 -38.11
C VAL A 9 3.92 17.24 -36.87
N LEU A 10 2.58 17.19 -36.93
CA LEU A 10 1.77 16.67 -35.81
C LEU A 10 1.93 15.16 -35.63
N GLU A 11 2.03 14.39 -36.71
CA GLU A 11 2.30 12.95 -36.70
C GLU A 11 3.68 12.65 -36.09
N ASP A 12 4.71 13.40 -36.49
CA ASP A 12 6.06 13.26 -35.93
C ASP A 12 6.10 13.59 -34.44
N LYS A 13 5.39 14.64 -34.00
CA LYS A 13 5.28 15.01 -32.59
C LYS A 13 4.49 14.00 -31.77
N LEU A 14 3.42 13.43 -32.35
CA LEU A 14 2.66 12.37 -31.70
C LEU A 14 3.54 11.15 -31.48
N LYS A 15 4.29 10.73 -32.50
CA LYS A 15 5.24 9.61 -32.42
C LYS A 15 6.39 9.85 -31.43
N GLU A 16 6.85 11.09 -31.30
CA GLU A 16 7.84 11.47 -30.28
C GLU A 16 7.25 11.40 -28.86
N SER A 17 5.94 11.70 -28.72
CA SER A 17 5.23 11.65 -27.44
C SER A 17 4.73 10.26 -27.05
N GLU A 18 4.49 9.36 -28.02
CA GLU A 18 4.07 7.97 -27.80
C GLU A 18 5.12 7.15 -27.03
N GLY A 19 6.40 7.54 -27.09
CA GLY A 19 7.47 6.97 -26.26
C GLY A 19 7.68 7.67 -24.91
N LYS A 20 6.92 8.73 -24.62
CA LYS A 20 7.01 9.58 -23.41
C LYS A 20 5.69 9.57 -22.63
N SER A 21 5.00 8.43 -22.56
CA SER A 21 3.99 8.25 -21.51
C SER A 21 4.70 8.31 -20.16
N THR A 22 4.60 9.47 -19.50
CA THR A 22 5.17 9.74 -18.17
C THR A 22 4.57 8.85 -17.07
N GLU A 23 3.70 7.91 -17.41
CA GLU A 23 2.90 7.10 -16.49
C GLU A 23 3.37 5.63 -16.38
N ASP A 24 4.34 5.16 -17.18
CA ASP A 24 4.57 3.70 -17.32
C ASP A 24 6.04 3.22 -17.24
N VAL A 25 6.97 4.06 -16.75
CA VAL A 25 8.33 3.59 -16.45
C VAL A 25 8.43 3.25 -14.97
N VAL A 26 8.09 2.01 -14.64
CA VAL A 26 8.39 1.43 -13.32
C VAL A 26 9.89 1.53 -13.08
N THR A 27 10.30 2.24 -12.04
CA THR A 27 11.73 2.47 -11.75
C THR A 27 12.39 1.18 -11.25
N GLU A 28 13.72 1.15 -11.26
CA GLU A 28 14.46 0.00 -10.72
C GLU A 28 14.23 -0.16 -9.22
N GLU A 29 14.06 0.94 -8.49
CA GLU A 29 13.68 0.93 -7.08
C GLU A 29 12.29 0.34 -6.87
N GLU A 30 11.31 0.71 -7.69
CA GLU A 30 9.96 0.13 -7.64
C GLU A 30 9.98 -1.37 -7.93
N ARG A 31 10.78 -1.82 -8.91
CA ARG A 31 10.99 -3.26 -9.18
C ARG A 31 11.66 -4.01 -8.04
N ALA A 32 12.60 -3.35 -7.35
CA ALA A 32 13.29 -3.95 -6.21
C ALA A 32 12.35 -4.16 -5.01
N VAL A 33 11.42 -3.25 -4.79
CA VAL A 33 10.42 -3.33 -3.71
C VAL A 33 9.26 -4.26 -4.10
N ASP A 34 8.74 -4.13 -5.31
CA ASP A 34 7.64 -4.94 -5.85
C ASP A 34 8.16 -6.09 -6.73
N ARG A 35 8.93 -7.01 -6.12
CA ARG A 35 9.49 -8.16 -6.85
C ARG A 35 8.45 -9.07 -7.49
N ALA A 36 7.23 -9.08 -6.96
CA ALA A 36 6.13 -9.88 -7.47
C ALA A 36 5.30 -9.14 -8.53
N GLY A 37 5.54 -7.84 -8.76
CA GLY A 37 4.77 -7.02 -9.69
C GLY A 37 3.32 -6.83 -9.27
N VAL A 38 3.02 -6.89 -7.97
CA VAL A 38 1.66 -6.79 -7.40
C VAL A 38 1.09 -5.37 -7.56
N TYR A 39 1.96 -4.37 -7.53
CA TYR A 39 1.62 -2.95 -7.55
C TYR A 39 1.88 -2.31 -8.92
N ALA A 40 2.73 -2.91 -9.73
CA ALA A 40 2.98 -2.47 -11.10
C ALA A 40 1.67 -2.40 -11.92
N GLY A 41 1.42 -1.25 -12.55
CA GLY A 41 0.21 -1.01 -13.35
C GLY A 41 -1.05 -0.68 -12.54
N LEU A 42 -0.99 -0.64 -11.21
CA LEU A 42 -2.11 -0.13 -10.41
C LEU A 42 -2.22 1.39 -10.55
N SER A 43 -3.46 1.88 -10.64
CA SER A 43 -3.71 3.31 -10.58
C SER A 43 -3.29 3.87 -9.22
N ARG A 44 -3.00 5.18 -9.17
CA ARG A 44 -2.68 5.88 -7.92
C ARG A 44 -3.78 5.68 -6.85
N ALA A 45 -5.05 5.65 -7.25
CA ALA A 45 -6.16 5.41 -6.32
C ALA A 45 -6.12 3.99 -5.74
N MET A 46 -5.77 2.98 -6.54
CA MET A 46 -5.63 1.59 -6.09
C MET A 46 -4.44 1.42 -5.13
N LEU A 47 -3.31 2.08 -5.39
CA LEU A 47 -2.17 2.08 -4.47
C LEU A 47 -2.53 2.69 -3.11
N VAL A 48 -3.23 3.83 -3.13
CA VAL A 48 -3.73 4.47 -1.90
C VAL A 48 -4.69 3.54 -1.15
N TYR A 49 -5.63 2.89 -1.85
CA TYR A 49 -6.53 1.91 -1.24
C TYR A 49 -5.76 0.76 -0.57
N LYS A 50 -4.73 0.21 -1.21
CA LYS A 50 -3.91 -0.86 -0.63
C LYS A 50 -3.14 -0.43 0.62
N ILE A 51 -2.69 0.83 0.69
CA ILE A 51 -2.07 1.37 1.91
C ILE A 51 -3.08 1.41 3.07
N PHE A 52 -4.31 1.85 2.82
CA PHE A 52 -5.36 1.85 3.86
C PHE A 52 -5.71 0.44 4.31
N GLU A 53 -5.91 -0.49 3.37
CA GLU A 53 -6.18 -1.90 3.67
C GLU A 53 -5.08 -2.53 4.53
N LEU A 54 -3.80 -2.26 4.21
CA LEU A 54 -2.67 -2.73 5.01
C LEU A 54 -2.65 -2.11 6.41
N ASN A 55 -2.94 -0.82 6.54
CA ASN A 55 -2.97 -0.15 7.84
C ASN A 55 -4.09 -0.72 8.74
N ASP A 56 -5.28 -0.93 8.18
CA ASP A 56 -6.43 -1.48 8.92
C ASP A 56 -6.13 -2.90 9.40
N THR A 57 -5.58 -3.74 8.52
CA THR A 57 -5.21 -5.13 8.87
C THR A 57 -4.08 -5.20 9.89
N MET A 58 -3.11 -4.29 9.86
CA MET A 58 -2.04 -4.21 10.87
C MET A 58 -2.60 -3.87 12.26
N LEU A 59 -3.56 -2.95 12.35
CA LEU A 59 -4.19 -2.58 13.61
C LEU A 59 -4.96 -3.76 14.22
N GLU A 60 -5.80 -4.42 13.43
CA GLU A 60 -6.55 -5.60 13.86
C GLU A 60 -5.63 -6.75 14.30
N THR A 61 -4.53 -6.95 13.56
CA THR A 61 -3.51 -7.95 13.90
C THR A 61 -2.83 -7.63 15.22
N ALA A 62 -2.42 -6.38 15.43
CA ALA A 62 -1.76 -5.96 16.68
C ALA A 62 -2.69 -6.11 17.88
N SER A 63 -3.96 -5.68 17.75
CA SER A 63 -4.99 -5.85 18.78
C SER A 63 -5.19 -7.33 19.14
N SER A 64 -5.32 -8.18 18.13
CA SER A 64 -5.46 -9.63 18.31
C SER A 64 -4.24 -10.26 19.01
N GLN A 65 -3.03 -9.81 18.68
CA GLN A 65 -1.80 -10.30 19.31
C GLN A 65 -1.74 -9.92 20.80
N ILE A 66 -2.10 -8.69 21.15
CA ILE A 66 -2.17 -8.23 22.54
C ILE A 66 -3.19 -9.05 23.31
N HIS A 67 -4.40 -9.21 22.77
CA HIS A 67 -5.44 -10.00 23.42
C HIS A 67 -4.97 -11.44 23.68
N ASN A 68 -4.38 -12.09 22.67
CA ASN A 68 -3.83 -13.44 22.81
C ASN A 68 -2.71 -13.52 23.87
N ALA A 69 -1.83 -12.53 23.94
CA ALA A 69 -0.78 -12.47 24.94
C ALA A 69 -1.36 -12.33 26.37
N VAL A 70 -2.36 -11.46 26.55
CA VAL A 70 -3.07 -11.28 27.82
C VAL A 70 -3.74 -12.59 28.25
N THR A 71 -4.45 -13.26 27.33
CA THR A 71 -5.08 -14.56 27.60
C THR A 71 -4.04 -15.59 28.04
N GLN A 72 -2.89 -15.66 27.36
CA GLN A 72 -1.81 -16.59 27.72
C GLN A 72 -1.22 -16.28 29.10
N ILE A 73 -0.97 -15.02 29.43
CA ILE A 73 -0.47 -14.60 30.75
C ILE A 73 -1.47 -15.01 31.84
N HIS A 74 -2.76 -14.75 31.64
CA HIS A 74 -3.80 -15.13 32.60
C HIS A 74 -3.87 -16.65 32.79
N ALA A 75 -3.80 -17.42 31.70
CA ALA A 75 -3.84 -18.87 31.75
C ALA A 75 -2.63 -19.48 32.46
N LEU A 76 -1.42 -18.94 32.23
CA LEU A 76 -0.18 -19.43 32.84
C LEU A 76 -0.06 -19.05 34.32
N ASN A 77 -0.72 -17.99 34.77
CA ASN A 77 -0.72 -17.51 36.16
C ASN A 77 -2.02 -17.85 36.90
N ALA A 78 -2.70 -18.93 36.49
CA ALA A 78 -3.91 -19.39 37.14
C ALA A 78 -3.68 -19.63 38.65
N GLY A 79 -4.37 -18.84 39.49
CA GLY A 79 -4.22 -18.87 40.96
C GLY A 79 -3.43 -17.70 41.56
N MET A 80 -2.91 -16.79 40.73
CA MET A 80 -2.35 -15.51 41.16
C MET A 80 -3.34 -14.37 40.83
N GLU A 81 -3.44 -13.39 41.71
CA GLU A 81 -4.22 -12.18 41.46
C GLU A 81 -3.35 -11.21 40.64
N LEU A 82 -3.67 -11.09 39.35
CA LEU A 82 -3.01 -10.14 38.45
C LEU A 82 -3.76 -8.81 38.45
N ASN A 83 -3.03 -7.70 38.41
CA ASN A 83 -3.66 -6.40 38.19
C ASN A 83 -4.14 -6.31 36.73
N MET A 84 -5.45 -6.13 36.55
CA MET A 84 -6.11 -6.02 35.25
C MET A 84 -6.63 -4.59 34.96
N GLU A 85 -6.36 -3.63 35.84
CA GLU A 85 -6.82 -2.26 35.68
C GLU A 85 -6.23 -1.60 34.42
N GLY A 86 -7.10 -1.01 33.59
CA GLY A 86 -6.71 -0.30 32.37
C GLY A 86 -6.40 -1.20 31.16
N LEU A 87 -6.61 -2.52 31.25
CA LEU A 87 -6.40 -3.44 30.12
C LEU A 87 -7.54 -3.44 29.09
N ASP A 88 -8.71 -2.96 29.48
CA ASP A 88 -9.91 -2.79 28.65
C ASP A 88 -10.11 -1.35 28.17
N GLU A 89 -9.23 -0.43 28.57
CA GLU A 89 -9.26 0.95 28.10
C GLU A 89 -8.79 1.03 26.64
N GLU A 90 -9.70 1.39 25.73
CA GLU A 90 -9.31 1.88 24.42
C GLU A 90 -8.58 3.22 24.60
N LYS A 91 -7.36 3.32 24.07
CA LYS A 91 -6.71 4.63 23.94
C LYS A 91 -7.37 5.38 22.78
N GLU A 92 -8.28 6.29 23.11
CA GLU A 92 -8.74 7.35 22.19
C GLU A 92 -7.59 8.24 21.70
#